data_AF-A0A7Y8TJG6-F1
#
_entry.id   AF-A0A7Y8TJG6-F1
#
_cell.length_a   1.000
_cell.length_b   1.000
_cell.length_c   1.000
_cell.angle_alpha   90.00
_cell.angle_beta   90.00
_cell.angle_gamma   90.00
#
_symmetry.space_group_name_H-M   'P 1'
#
loop_
_entity.id
_entity.type
_entity.pdbx_description
1 polymer ?
#
loop_
_entity_poly.entity_id
_entity_poly.type
_entity_poly.pdbx_seq_one_letter_code
_entity_poly.pdbx_strand_id
1 'polypeptide(L)'
;CVYPVIGNKEYGWSFIGAEIDTTAIESANNIIDSNPHLKGQIEIRLQHQPNDIFFGIIHKDEFIDLSICNPPFHASLAEAQSGTLRKLNNLNTEKVTDPVLNFGGQNTELWCKGGEEKFVRDMIRQSRLFSDTCLWFSTLVSKQSHLKSIYEALETAEAVEIRTIPMGQGNKSSRVVAWTFLTKEQQQEWVNIRWSEAPISTME
;
A
#
# COMPACT_ATOMS: atom_id res chain seq x y z
N CYS A 1 -2.35 -9.44 4.38
CA CYS A 1 -1.31 -9.77 3.36
C CYS A 1 -1.88 -10.02 1.93
N VAL A 2 -2.92 -9.31 1.48
CA VAL A 2 -3.56 -9.63 0.18
C VAL A 2 -2.68 -9.31 -1.04
N TYR A 3 -2.01 -8.15 -1.07
CA TYR A 3 -1.16 -7.78 -2.22
C TYR A 3 0.05 -8.70 -2.41
N PRO A 4 0.81 -9.05 -1.36
CA PRO A 4 1.91 -10.00 -1.50
C PRO A 4 1.49 -11.35 -2.11
N VAL A 5 0.36 -11.91 -1.65
CA VAL A 5 -0.13 -13.20 -2.14
C VAL A 5 -0.56 -13.12 -3.61
N ILE A 6 -1.34 -12.09 -3.97
CA ILE A 6 -1.80 -11.92 -5.36
C ILE A 6 -0.63 -11.64 -6.30
N GLY A 7 0.25 -10.71 -5.93
CA GLY A 7 1.39 -10.34 -6.77
C GLY A 7 2.38 -11.48 -6.96
N ASN A 8 2.63 -12.28 -5.92
CA ASN A 8 3.44 -13.48 -6.05
C ASN A 8 2.76 -14.51 -6.96
N LYS A 9 1.46 -14.74 -6.76
CA LYS A 9 0.72 -15.74 -7.56
C LYS A 9 0.62 -15.38 -9.03
N GLU A 10 0.38 -14.11 -9.34
CA GLU A 10 0.13 -13.62 -10.71
C GLU A 10 1.43 -13.32 -11.46
N TYR A 11 2.44 -12.77 -10.77
CA TYR A 11 3.65 -12.24 -11.41
C TYR A 11 4.95 -12.85 -10.89
N GLY A 12 4.92 -13.76 -9.91
CA GLY A 12 6.11 -14.36 -9.32
C GLY A 12 6.92 -13.41 -8.44
N TRP A 13 6.39 -12.22 -8.11
CA TRP A 13 7.11 -11.22 -7.33
C TRP A 13 7.41 -11.68 -5.89
N SER A 14 8.49 -11.17 -5.34
CA SER A 14 8.77 -11.24 -3.91
C SER A 14 8.31 -9.96 -3.21
N PHE A 15 8.01 -10.04 -1.91
CA PHE A 15 7.42 -8.93 -1.16
C PHE A 15 7.98 -8.82 0.25
N ILE A 16 8.10 -7.57 0.68
CA ILE A 16 8.20 -7.18 2.08
C ILE A 16 6.84 -6.58 2.46
N GLY A 17 6.11 -7.24 3.34
CA GLY A 17 4.87 -6.73 3.92
C GLY A 17 5.15 -5.99 5.22
N ALA A 18 4.77 -4.73 5.33
CA ALA A 18 4.83 -3.97 6.58
C ALA A 18 3.47 -4.00 7.28
N GLU A 19 3.47 -4.21 8.60
CA GLU A 19 2.25 -4.23 9.41
C GLU A 19 2.55 -3.73 10.84
N ILE A 20 1.62 -3.01 11.45
CA ILE A 20 1.73 -2.49 12.82
C ILE A 20 1.04 -3.40 13.85
N ASP A 21 0.05 -4.19 13.43
CA ASP A 21 -0.72 -5.11 14.28
C ASP A 21 -0.07 -6.50 14.32
N THR A 22 0.42 -6.90 15.49
CA THR A 22 1.03 -8.22 15.71
C THR A 22 0.09 -9.38 15.41
N THR A 23 -1.23 -9.20 15.63
CA THR A 23 -2.24 -10.21 15.30
C THR A 23 -2.36 -10.41 13.79
N ALA A 24 -2.32 -9.32 13.03
CA ALA A 24 -2.34 -9.37 11.57
C ALA A 24 -1.06 -9.99 11.01
N ILE A 25 0.09 -9.74 11.65
CA ILE A 25 1.37 -10.39 11.33
C ILE A 25 1.29 -11.90 11.56
N GLU A 26 0.81 -12.34 12.72
CA GLU A 26 0.64 -13.77 13.02
C GLU A 26 -0.27 -14.46 11.99
N SER A 27 -1.39 -13.81 11.66
CA SER A 27 -2.30 -14.28 10.61
C SER A 27 -1.62 -14.38 9.24
N ALA A 28 -0.87 -13.35 8.85
CA ALA A 28 -0.12 -13.34 7.58
C ALA A 28 0.95 -14.44 7.53
N ASN A 29 1.69 -14.64 8.61
CA ASN A 29 2.70 -15.70 8.72
C ASN A 29 2.05 -17.09 8.64
N ASN A 30 0.91 -17.32 9.30
CA ASN A 30 0.17 -18.58 9.16
C ASN A 30 -0.27 -18.87 7.72
N ILE A 31 -0.68 -17.82 6.98
CA ILE A 31 -1.01 -17.94 5.55
C ILE A 31 0.23 -18.33 4.74
N ILE A 32 1.37 -17.67 4.96
CA ILE A 32 2.64 -18.00 4.28
C ILE A 32 3.07 -19.44 4.61
N ASP A 33 2.97 -19.84 5.88
CA ASP A 33 3.39 -21.15 6.34
C ASP A 33 2.56 -22.29 5.76
N SER A 34 1.27 -22.04 5.57
CA SER A 34 0.32 -22.99 4.95
C SER A 34 0.47 -23.08 3.42
N ASN A 35 1.26 -22.20 2.80
CA ASN A 35 1.42 -22.12 1.35
C ASN A 35 2.92 -22.19 0.97
N PRO A 36 3.48 -23.38 0.74
CA PRO A 36 4.91 -23.57 0.54
C PRO A 36 5.54 -22.70 -0.58
N HIS A 37 4.77 -22.39 -1.63
CA HIS A 37 5.23 -21.54 -2.73
C HIS A 37 5.46 -20.06 -2.34
N LEU A 38 4.92 -19.63 -1.19
CA LEU A 38 5.11 -18.28 -0.65
C LEU A 38 6.33 -18.18 0.28
N LYS A 39 6.84 -19.30 0.79
CA LYS A 39 7.99 -19.31 1.71
C LYS A 39 9.23 -18.79 1.00
N GLY A 40 9.93 -17.85 1.64
CA GLY A 40 11.09 -17.17 1.07
C GLY A 40 10.76 -16.11 0.02
N GLN A 41 9.52 -16.07 -0.48
CA GLN A 41 9.06 -15.03 -1.41
C GLN A 41 8.38 -13.86 -0.72
N ILE A 42 7.79 -14.09 0.46
CA ILE A 42 7.09 -13.04 1.22
C ILE A 42 7.67 -13.00 2.63
N GLU A 43 8.11 -11.83 3.05
CA GLU A 43 8.54 -11.53 4.41
C GLU A 43 7.57 -10.52 5.03
N ILE A 44 7.14 -10.74 6.28
CA ILE A 44 6.32 -9.78 7.01
C ILE A 44 7.16 -9.13 8.11
N ARG A 45 7.25 -7.80 8.10
CA ARG A 45 8.01 -6.98 9.06
C ARG A 45 7.06 -6.16 9.93
N LEU A 46 7.33 -6.16 11.23
CA LEU A 46 6.62 -5.32 12.20
C LEU A 46 7.10 -3.87 12.09
N GLN A 47 6.19 -2.95 11.79
CA GLN A 47 6.42 -1.52 11.89
C GLN A 47 6.14 -1.06 13.33
N HIS A 48 7.20 -0.80 14.09
CA HIS A 48 7.08 -0.37 15.49
C HIS A 48 6.59 1.08 15.65
N GLN A 49 6.82 1.93 14.65
CA GLN A 49 6.45 3.34 14.68
C GLN A 49 5.31 3.60 13.68
N PRO A 50 4.04 3.76 14.13
CA PRO A 50 2.91 3.90 13.21
C PRO A 50 2.94 5.13 12.29
N ASN A 51 3.79 6.12 12.61
CA ASN A 51 4.00 7.30 11.77
C ASN A 51 5.10 7.10 10.72
N ASP A 52 5.87 6.02 10.82
CA ASP A 52 6.90 5.65 9.86
C ASP A 52 6.30 4.67 8.84
N ILE A 53 6.38 5.03 7.57
CA ILE A 53 5.83 4.23 6.47
C ILE A 53 6.94 3.37 5.86
N PHE A 54 8.14 3.94 5.71
CA PHE A 54 9.29 3.26 5.12
C PHE A 54 10.43 3.01 6.12
N PHE A 55 10.61 3.89 7.12
CA PHE A 55 11.68 3.73 8.11
C PHE A 55 11.51 2.45 8.92
N GLY A 56 12.60 1.71 9.11
CA GLY A 56 12.61 0.41 9.78
C GLY A 56 12.11 -0.75 8.91
N ILE A 57 11.37 -0.46 7.83
CA ILE A 57 10.89 -1.46 6.86
C ILE A 57 11.87 -1.65 5.72
N ILE A 58 12.29 -0.57 5.04
CA ILE A 58 13.30 -0.65 3.96
C ILE A 58 14.68 -0.42 4.58
N HIS A 59 15.56 -1.40 4.46
CA HIS A 59 16.93 -1.34 4.98
C HIS A 59 17.90 -0.78 3.93
N LYS A 60 19.09 -0.32 4.36
CA LYS A 60 20.03 0.44 3.53
C LYS A 60 20.52 -0.25 2.25
N ASP A 61 20.49 -1.59 2.22
CA ASP A 61 21.02 -2.39 1.12
C ASP A 61 19.90 -3.08 0.32
N GLU A 62 18.64 -2.70 0.59
CA GLU A 62 17.48 -3.24 -0.10
C GLU A 62 17.03 -2.32 -1.21
N PHE A 63 16.76 -2.91 -2.37
CA PHE A 63 16.26 -2.20 -3.55
C PHE A 63 14.87 -2.71 -3.87
N ILE A 64 13.91 -1.79 -3.92
CA ILE A 64 12.49 -2.07 -4.09
C ILE A 64 12.06 -1.62 -5.48
N ASP A 65 11.52 -2.52 -6.29
CA ASP A 65 11.05 -2.14 -7.62
C ASP A 65 9.72 -1.35 -7.56
N LEU A 66 8.86 -1.70 -6.60
CA LEU A 66 7.56 -1.06 -6.42
C LEU A 66 7.10 -1.13 -4.97
N SER A 67 6.79 0.02 -4.37
CA SER A 67 5.99 0.11 -3.15
C SER A 67 4.50 0.19 -3.50
N ILE A 68 3.68 -0.65 -2.86
CA ILE A 68 2.23 -0.68 -3.04
C ILE A 68 1.55 -0.40 -1.70
N CYS A 69 0.66 0.60 -1.66
CA CYS A 69 -0.08 0.96 -0.46
C CYS A 69 -1.59 1.04 -0.71
N ASN A 70 -2.36 0.54 0.25
CA ASN A 70 -3.77 0.86 0.40
C ASN A 70 -3.95 1.61 1.73
N PRO A 71 -4.08 2.94 1.70
CA PRO A 71 -4.06 3.74 2.91
C PRO A 71 -5.32 3.51 3.75
N PRO A 72 -5.26 3.74 5.07
CA PRO A 72 -6.43 3.66 5.94
C PRO A 72 -7.51 4.65 5.49
N PHE A 73 -8.76 4.17 5.42
CA PHE A 73 -9.85 4.88 4.74
C PHE A 73 -10.51 6.01 5.56
N HIS A 74 -10.41 5.98 6.89
CA HIS A 74 -11.11 6.92 7.77
C HIS A 74 -10.14 7.79 8.58
N ALA A 75 -10.53 9.02 8.91
CA ALA A 75 -9.71 9.94 9.70
C ALA A 75 -9.83 9.73 11.22
N SER A 76 -10.81 8.92 11.66
CA SER A 76 -11.03 8.58 13.06
C SER A 76 -11.91 7.35 13.22
N LEU A 77 -11.89 6.75 14.42
CA LEU A 77 -12.82 5.68 14.81
C LEU A 77 -14.29 6.13 14.64
N ALA A 78 -14.61 7.39 14.94
CA ALA A 78 -15.95 7.95 14.78
C ALA A 78 -16.38 8.04 13.30
N GLU A 79 -15.47 8.38 12.38
CA GLU A 79 -15.74 8.37 10.94
C GLU A 79 -15.90 6.93 10.41
N ALA A 80 -15.10 5.98 10.92
CA ALA A 80 -15.26 4.56 10.58
C ALA A 80 -16.62 4.00 11.07
N GLN A 81 -17.03 4.32 12.30
CA GLN A 81 -18.31 3.90 12.87
C GLN A 81 -19.51 4.55 12.16
N SER A 82 -19.47 5.85 11.88
CA SER A 82 -20.53 6.54 11.13
C SER A 82 -20.63 6.07 9.68
N GLY A 83 -19.49 5.80 9.03
CA GLY A 83 -19.43 5.19 7.69
C GLY A 83 -20.05 3.79 7.65
N THR A 84 -19.79 2.98 8.69
CA THR A 84 -20.41 1.66 8.88
C THR A 84 -21.91 1.76 9.13
N LEU A 85 -22.34 2.66 10.02
CA LEU A 85 -23.76 2.93 10.31
C LEU A 85 -24.53 3.36 9.05
N ARG A 86 -23.96 4.27 8.25
CA ARG A 86 -24.58 4.71 6.99
C ARG A 86 -24.70 3.56 5.99
N LYS A 87 -23.70 2.69 5.87
CA LYS A 87 -23.74 1.51 4.98
C LYS A 87 -24.77 0.49 5.45
N LEU A 88 -24.85 0.21 6.75
CA LEU A 88 -25.84 -0.71 7.32
C LEU A 88 -27.27 -0.16 7.14
N ASN A 89 -27.47 1.14 7.36
CA ASN A 89 -28.77 1.80 7.13
C ASN A 89 -29.18 1.88 5.65
N ASN A 90 -28.21 1.84 4.73
CA ASN A 90 -28.51 1.78 3.29
C ASN A 90 -28.78 0.34 2.80
N LEU A 91 -28.44 -0.68 3.60
CA LEU A 91 -28.62 -2.10 3.28
C LEU A 91 -29.83 -2.72 3.99
N ASN A 92 -30.26 -2.14 5.12
CA ASN A 92 -31.38 -2.62 5.92
C ASN A 92 -32.57 -1.66 5.87
N THR A 93 -33.78 -2.20 5.91
CA THR A 93 -35.05 -1.44 5.96
C THR A 93 -35.29 -0.78 7.32
N GLU A 94 -34.60 -1.21 8.37
CA GLU A 94 -34.68 -0.65 9.72
C GLU A 94 -33.39 0.09 10.12
N LYS A 95 -33.55 1.19 10.87
CA LYS A 95 -32.41 1.97 11.38
C LYS A 95 -31.60 1.16 12.37
N VAL A 96 -30.39 0.80 11.98
CA VAL A 96 -29.37 0.22 12.86
C VAL A 96 -28.74 1.33 13.69
N THR A 97 -28.86 1.23 15.02
CA THR A 97 -28.29 2.18 15.98
C THR A 97 -26.93 1.75 16.52
N ASP A 98 -26.65 0.45 16.53
CA ASP A 98 -25.38 -0.12 17.02
C ASP A 98 -24.52 -0.63 15.85
N PRO A 99 -23.30 -0.10 15.67
CA PRO A 99 -22.40 -0.57 14.62
C PRO A 99 -21.84 -1.95 14.98
N VAL A 100 -22.54 -3.02 14.59
CA VAL A 100 -21.91 -4.35 14.51
C VAL A 100 -21.00 -4.33 13.29
N LEU A 101 -19.69 -4.29 13.53
CA LEU A 101 -18.65 -4.28 12.49
C LEU A 101 -18.62 -5.64 11.78
N ASN A 102 -19.43 -5.81 10.74
CA ASN A 102 -19.41 -6.98 9.86
C ASN A 102 -18.28 -6.93 8.80
N PHE A 103 -17.40 -5.93 8.87
CA PHE A 103 -16.15 -5.90 8.12
C PHE A 103 -15.04 -6.29 9.10
N GLY A 104 -14.44 -7.46 8.90
CA GLY A 104 -13.39 -8.03 9.77
C GLY A 104 -12.05 -7.29 9.77
N GLY A 105 -12.01 -6.00 9.41
CA GLY A 105 -10.83 -5.16 9.60
C GLY A 105 -10.76 -4.72 11.05
N GLN A 106 -9.68 -5.05 11.74
CA GLN A 106 -9.46 -4.62 13.12
C GLN A 106 -9.36 -3.09 13.20
N ASN A 107 -9.60 -2.53 14.40
CA ASN A 107 -9.75 -1.10 14.68
C ASN A 107 -8.65 -0.18 14.12
N THR A 108 -7.47 -0.71 13.79
CA THR A 108 -6.30 0.01 13.27
C THR A 108 -6.26 0.15 11.74
N GLU A 109 -6.84 -0.78 10.99
CA GLU A 109 -6.89 -0.70 9.51
C GLU A 109 -7.91 0.35 9.01
N LEU A 110 -8.87 0.68 9.86
CA LEU A 110 -9.99 1.53 9.46
C LEU A 110 -9.64 3.02 9.53
N TRP A 111 -8.76 3.48 10.42
CA TRP A 111 -8.50 4.91 10.57
C TRP A 111 -7.09 5.31 10.98
N CYS A 112 -6.68 6.51 10.56
CA CYS A 112 -5.49 7.20 11.07
C CYS A 112 -5.80 8.68 11.31
N LYS A 113 -5.06 9.35 12.20
CA LYS A 113 -5.26 10.79 12.45
C LYS A 113 -5.01 11.57 11.16
N GLY A 114 -6.02 12.28 10.66
CA GLY A 114 -5.95 13.03 9.38
C GLY A 114 -6.31 12.22 8.14
N GLY A 115 -6.60 10.93 8.29
CA GLY A 115 -7.14 10.05 7.24
C GLY A 115 -6.21 9.82 6.05
N GLU A 116 -6.80 9.28 4.97
CA GLU A 116 -6.14 8.96 3.71
C GLU A 116 -5.25 10.11 3.21
N GLU A 117 -5.75 11.35 3.21
CA GLU A 117 -5.01 12.50 2.68
C GLU A 117 -3.70 12.74 3.44
N LYS A 118 -3.74 12.81 4.78
CA LYS A 118 -2.53 13.02 5.57
C LYS A 118 -1.56 11.86 5.42
N PHE A 119 -2.07 10.63 5.47
CA PHE A 119 -1.25 9.42 5.32
C PHE A 119 -0.48 9.44 4.00
N VAL A 120 -1.17 9.70 2.88
CA VAL A 120 -0.53 9.76 1.56
C VAL A 120 0.49 10.90 1.47
N ARG A 121 0.21 12.07 2.05
CA ARG A 121 1.18 13.17 2.09
C ARG A 121 2.43 12.83 2.90
N ASP A 122 2.27 12.13 4.02
CA ASP A 122 3.41 11.63 4.81
C ASP A 122 4.20 10.57 4.03
N MET A 123 3.51 9.68 3.32
CA MET A 123 4.13 8.68 2.43
C MET A 123 5.00 9.36 1.37
N ILE A 124 4.47 10.38 0.70
CA ILE A 124 5.21 11.16 -0.31
C ILE A 124 6.45 11.80 0.32
N ARG A 125 6.29 12.47 1.45
CA ARG A 125 7.42 13.12 2.14
C ARG A 125 8.51 12.12 2.54
N GLN A 126 8.14 10.96 3.09
CA GLN A 126 9.11 9.96 3.50
C GLN A 126 9.76 9.26 2.29
N SER A 127 8.99 9.01 1.22
CA SER A 127 9.48 8.33 0.01
C SER A 127 10.69 9.01 -0.62
N ARG A 128 10.80 10.34 -0.49
CA ARG A 128 11.96 11.09 -0.99
C ARG A 128 13.28 10.64 -0.37
N LEU A 129 13.27 10.16 0.87
CA LEU A 129 14.47 9.66 1.55
C LEU A 129 14.87 8.25 1.11
N PHE A 130 14.04 7.61 0.28
CA PHE A 130 14.26 6.29 -0.30
C PHE A 130 14.27 6.36 -1.84
N SER A 131 14.53 7.55 -2.41
CA SER A 131 14.51 7.78 -3.87
C SER A 131 15.46 6.89 -4.64
N ASP A 132 16.60 6.56 -4.03
CA ASP A 132 17.70 5.83 -4.68
C ASP A 132 17.58 4.31 -4.47
N THR A 133 16.65 3.89 -3.62
CA THR A 133 16.43 2.48 -3.24
C THR A 133 15.02 1.99 -3.55
N CYS A 134 14.18 2.82 -4.17
CA CYS A 134 12.85 2.43 -4.62
C CYS A 134 12.54 3.04 -5.99
N LEU A 135 12.30 2.19 -6.99
CA LEU A 135 12.04 2.64 -8.37
C LEU A 135 10.69 3.34 -8.49
N TRP A 136 9.61 2.73 -8.01
CA TRP A 136 8.27 3.31 -8.02
C TRP A 136 7.61 3.25 -6.65
N PHE A 137 6.97 4.35 -6.26
CA PHE A 137 6.05 4.39 -5.14
C PHE A 137 4.63 4.47 -5.66
N SER A 138 3.68 3.82 -4.99
CA SER A 138 2.27 3.88 -5.38
C SER A 138 1.33 3.74 -4.19
N THR A 139 0.16 4.36 -4.32
CA THR A 139 -0.91 4.24 -3.34
C THR A 139 -2.28 4.31 -4.02
N LEU A 140 -3.24 3.57 -3.48
CA LEU A 140 -4.65 3.79 -3.79
C LEU A 140 -5.12 5.13 -3.21
N VAL A 141 -5.96 5.83 -3.95
CA VAL A 141 -6.65 7.06 -3.51
C VAL A 141 -8.14 6.91 -3.78
N SER A 142 -8.93 6.85 -2.71
CA SER A 142 -10.36 6.62 -2.78
C SER A 142 -11.14 7.89 -3.09
N LYS A 143 -10.76 9.04 -2.51
CA LYS A 143 -11.51 10.30 -2.67
C LYS A 143 -10.85 11.23 -3.68
N GLN A 144 -11.60 11.64 -4.71
CA GLN A 144 -11.13 12.60 -5.70
C GLN A 144 -10.70 13.94 -5.09
N SER A 145 -11.35 14.36 -4.00
CA SER A 145 -11.03 15.60 -3.28
C SER A 145 -9.61 15.65 -2.74
N HIS A 146 -8.98 14.50 -2.48
CA HIS A 146 -7.60 14.45 -1.98
C HIS A 146 -6.55 14.69 -3.07
N LEU A 147 -6.91 14.49 -4.36
CA LEU A 147 -5.94 14.54 -5.46
C LEU A 147 -5.19 15.86 -5.55
N LYS A 148 -5.87 16.99 -5.31
CA LYS A 148 -5.24 18.30 -5.37
C LYS A 148 -4.07 18.39 -4.39
N SER A 149 -4.31 18.08 -3.11
CA SER A 149 -3.26 18.15 -2.09
C SER A 149 -2.16 17.09 -2.28
N ILE A 150 -2.53 15.93 -2.82
CA ILE A 150 -1.56 14.87 -3.16
C ILE A 150 -0.61 15.36 -4.26
N TYR A 151 -1.10 15.99 -5.33
CA TYR A 151 -0.25 16.53 -6.39
C TYR A 151 0.63 17.68 -5.91
N GLU A 152 0.10 18.58 -5.08
CA GLU A 152 0.90 19.64 -4.44
C GLU A 152 2.04 19.07 -3.58
N ALA A 153 1.78 17.97 -2.85
CA ALA A 153 2.79 17.29 -2.06
C ALA A 153 3.85 16.60 -2.93
N LEU A 154 3.46 15.99 -4.05
CA LEU A 154 4.38 15.37 -5.01
C LEU A 154 5.28 16.41 -5.70
N GLU A 155 4.72 17.56 -6.06
CA GLU A 155 5.48 18.69 -6.61
C GLU A 155 6.48 19.22 -5.58
N THR A 156 6.04 19.41 -4.32
CA THR A 156 6.92 19.84 -3.22
C THR A 156 8.04 18.84 -2.93
N ALA A 157 7.76 17.54 -3.06
CA ALA A 157 8.76 16.48 -2.91
C ALA A 157 9.64 16.32 -4.16
N GLU A 158 9.40 17.10 -5.21
CA GLU A 158 10.09 17.08 -6.50
C GLU A 158 10.07 15.68 -7.14
N ALA A 159 8.90 15.02 -7.16
CA ALA A 159 8.71 13.80 -7.93
C ALA A 159 8.96 14.09 -9.43
N VAL A 160 9.75 13.24 -10.08
CA VAL A 160 10.18 13.41 -11.48
C VAL A 160 9.10 12.97 -12.45
N GLU A 161 8.40 11.88 -12.12
CA GLU A 161 7.29 11.39 -12.92
C GLU A 161 6.14 10.98 -12.00
N ILE A 162 4.93 11.38 -12.38
CA ILE A 162 3.68 11.10 -11.66
C ILE A 162 2.71 10.47 -12.64
N ARG A 163 2.10 9.35 -12.26
CA ARG A 163 1.06 8.65 -13.03
C ARG A 163 -0.18 8.47 -12.17
N THR A 164 -1.34 8.75 -12.75
CA THR A 164 -2.62 8.48 -12.12
C THR A 164 -3.41 7.51 -12.99
N ILE A 165 -3.64 6.30 -12.46
CA ILE A 165 -4.33 5.23 -13.17
C ILE A 165 -5.76 5.18 -12.62
N PRO A 166 -6.79 5.50 -13.43
CA PRO A 166 -8.17 5.41 -12.99
C PRO A 166 -8.54 3.95 -12.72
N MET A 167 -9.23 3.71 -11.62
CA MET A 167 -9.77 2.40 -11.26
C MET A 167 -11.27 2.53 -10.98
N GLY A 168 -12.08 1.62 -11.50
CA GLY A 168 -13.51 1.66 -11.19
C GLY A 168 -14.31 0.62 -11.94
N GLN A 169 -15.25 0.02 -11.22
CA GLN A 169 -16.31 -0.80 -11.77
C GLN A 169 -17.62 -0.43 -11.03
N GLY A 170 -18.63 0.02 -11.78
CA GLY A 170 -19.88 0.51 -11.20
C GLY A 170 -19.73 1.85 -10.45
N ASN A 171 -20.38 1.99 -9.30
CA ASN A 171 -20.50 3.27 -8.57
C ASN A 171 -19.30 3.65 -7.69
N LYS A 172 -18.23 2.84 -7.69
CA LYS A 172 -17.01 3.14 -6.93
C LYS A 172 -15.92 3.61 -7.89
N SER A 173 -15.51 4.87 -7.77
CA SER A 173 -14.32 5.39 -8.41
C SER A 173 -13.16 5.40 -7.42
N SER A 174 -12.08 4.70 -7.75
CA SER A 174 -10.79 4.79 -7.09
C SER A 174 -9.72 5.13 -8.14
N ARG A 175 -8.48 5.28 -7.70
CA ARG A 175 -7.34 5.48 -8.59
C ARG A 175 -6.09 5.01 -7.90
N VAL A 176 -5.09 4.62 -8.68
CA VAL A 176 -3.71 4.52 -8.20
C VAL A 176 -3.02 5.82 -8.55
N VAL A 177 -2.33 6.41 -7.58
CA VAL A 177 -1.34 7.44 -7.83
C VAL A 177 0.03 6.79 -7.63
N ALA A 178 0.86 6.85 -8.66
CA ALA A 178 2.22 6.32 -8.65
C ALA A 178 3.22 7.42 -8.99
N TRP A 179 4.38 7.41 -8.36
CA TRP A 179 5.44 8.39 -8.61
C TRP A 179 6.83 7.78 -8.48
N THR A 180 7.79 8.43 -9.11
CA THR A 180 9.21 8.12 -8.98
C THR A 180 10.03 9.41 -8.90
N PHE A 181 11.18 9.32 -8.25
CA PHE A 181 12.19 10.38 -8.20
C PHE A 181 13.33 10.16 -9.21
N LEU A 182 13.29 9.06 -9.95
CA LEU A 182 14.30 8.70 -10.92
C LEU A 182 13.96 9.26 -12.31
N THR A 183 14.95 9.85 -12.98
CA THR A 183 14.83 10.23 -14.39
C THR A 183 14.64 9.01 -15.28
N LYS A 184 14.22 9.20 -16.53
CA LYS A 184 14.04 8.10 -17.48
C LYS A 184 15.33 7.30 -17.68
N GLU A 185 16.48 7.97 -17.69
CA GLU A 185 17.79 7.34 -17.81
C GLU A 185 18.11 6.48 -16.59
N GLN A 186 17.83 6.99 -15.38
CA GLN A 186 18.02 6.23 -14.14
C GLN A 186 17.06 5.04 -14.03
N GLN A 187 15.81 5.19 -14.47
CA GLN A 187 14.86 4.08 -14.55
C GLN A 187 15.35 3.00 -15.52
N GLN A 188 15.88 3.37 -16.68
CA GLN A 188 16.43 2.40 -17.63
C GLN A 188 17.65 1.68 -17.05
N GLU A 189 18.54 2.39 -16.36
CA GLU A 189 19.68 1.80 -15.68
C GLU A 189 19.24 0.82 -14.58
N TRP A 190 18.22 1.18 -13.78
CA TRP A 190 17.64 0.30 -12.78
C TRP A 190 17.17 -1.03 -13.39
N VAL A 191 16.43 -0.96 -14.50
CA VAL A 191 15.96 -2.14 -15.24
C VAL A 191 17.13 -2.96 -15.78
N ASN A 192 18.15 -2.30 -16.35
CA ASN A 192 19.34 -2.96 -16.87
C ASN A 192 20.22 -3.60 -15.79
N ILE A 193 20.19 -3.12 -14.55
CA ILE A 193 20.97 -3.73 -13.47
C ILE A 193 20.18 -4.85 -12.80
N ARG A 194 18.89 -4.62 -12.57
CA ARG A 194 18.09 -5.48 -11.68
C ARG A 194 17.20 -6.48 -12.40
N TRP A 195 16.78 -6.18 -13.62
CA TRP A 195 15.82 -7.00 -14.35
C TRP A 195 16.44 -7.74 -15.54
N SER A 196 17.69 -7.41 -15.93
CA SER A 196 18.40 -8.20 -16.93
C SER A 196 19.01 -9.47 -16.31
N GLU A 197 18.31 -10.57 -16.54
CA GLU A 197 18.68 -11.99 -16.34
C GLU A 197 18.90 -12.50 -14.89
N ALA A 198 17.90 -13.23 -14.38
CA ALA A 198 18.20 -14.53 -13.79
C ALA A 198 18.28 -15.56 -14.95
N PRO A 199 19.24 -16.50 -14.94
CA PRO A 199 19.45 -17.44 -16.04
C PRO A 199 18.16 -18.22 -16.32
N ILE A 200 17.82 -18.32 -17.60
CA ILE A 200 16.93 -19.37 -18.07
C ILE A 200 17.57 -20.68 -17.62
N SER A 201 16.91 -21.37 -16.68
CA SER A 201 17.18 -22.78 -16.40
C SER A 201 16.93 -23.57 -17.68
N THR A 202 17.91 -23.63 -18.57
CA THR A 202 17.98 -24.61 -19.63
C THR A 202 18.53 -25.90 -19.04
N MET A 203 17.73 -26.97 -19.18
CA MET A 203 18.06 -28.41 -19.00
C MET A 203 18.12 -28.86 -17.52
N GLU A 204 17.45 -29.93 -17.07
CA GLU A 204 16.90 -31.14 -17.72
C GLU A 204 15.47 -31.50 -17.24
#